data_AF-A0AAX3W124-F1
#
_entry.id   AF-A0AAX3W124-F1
#
_cell.length_a   1.000
_cell.length_b   1.000
_cell.length_c   1.000
_cell.angle_alpha   90.00
_cell.angle_beta   90.00
_cell.angle_gamma   90.00
#
_symmetry.space_group_name_H-M   'P 1'
#
loop_
_entity.id
_entity.type
_entity.pdbx_description
1 polymer ?
#
loop_
_entity_poly.entity_id
_entity_poly.type
_entity_poly.pdbx_seq_one_letter_code
_entity_poly.pdbx_strand_id
1 'polypeptide(L)'
;MANNSSREELIYMYIRLAKKKRYADEQEIFEMLEEYCLPKIHDSYTYYYELYKEQAKVPFKTFYYRYYYCRFDKWDALTLSKKEAQRVKGKRHSESMKKRYAAKREVDNETEEDIIRFIKNDLPLNPRQLKYIESNTEFAKKLKKEGIS
;
A
#
# COMPACT_ATOMS: atom_id res chain seq x y z
N MET A 1 12.64 -19.62 -13.97
CA MET A 1 11.53 -19.02 -13.18
C MET A 1 10.86 -20.15 -12.41
N ALA A 2 11.15 -20.30 -11.11
CA ALA A 2 10.51 -21.35 -10.32
C ALA A 2 9.04 -20.98 -10.05
N ASN A 3 8.14 -21.89 -10.41
CA ASN A 3 6.68 -21.74 -10.36
C ASN A 3 6.17 -21.33 -8.97
N ASN A 4 5.31 -20.31 -8.89
CA ASN A 4 4.61 -19.98 -7.64
C ASN A 4 3.82 -21.18 -7.07
N SER A 5 3.38 -22.11 -7.93
CA SER A 5 2.72 -23.37 -7.55
C SER A 5 3.58 -24.26 -6.65
N SER A 6 4.87 -24.46 -6.98
CA SER A 6 5.75 -25.34 -6.20
C SER A 6 6.06 -24.74 -4.82
N ARG A 7 6.00 -23.41 -4.69
CA ARG A 7 6.23 -22.71 -3.41
C ARG A 7 5.04 -22.86 -2.46
N GLU A 8 3.81 -22.73 -2.97
CA GLU A 8 2.61 -22.93 -2.15
C GLU A 8 2.49 -24.39 -1.69
N GLU A 9 2.86 -25.34 -2.55
CA GLU A 9 2.92 -26.77 -2.19
C GLU A 9 3.86 -27.07 -1.01
N LEU A 10 5.06 -26.48 -1.01
CA LEU A 10 6.01 -26.61 0.10
C LEU A 10 5.44 -26.05 1.42
N ILE A 11 4.75 -24.91 1.35
CA ILE A 11 4.07 -24.32 2.52
C ILE A 11 2.94 -25.24 3.01
N TYR A 12 2.14 -25.80 2.12
CA TYR A 12 1.08 -26.75 2.50
C TYR A 12 1.64 -28.06 3.05
N MET A 13 2.78 -28.54 2.55
CA MET A 13 3.50 -29.68 3.12
C MET A 13 3.94 -29.39 4.54
N TYR A 14 4.61 -28.26 4.75
CA TYR A 14 5.05 -27.83 6.07
C TYR A 14 3.89 -27.74 7.07
N ILE A 15 2.79 -27.05 6.70
CA ILE A 15 1.59 -26.92 7.55
C ILE A 15 1.00 -28.30 7.90
N ARG A 16 0.95 -29.23 6.94
CA ARG A 16 0.42 -30.58 7.17
C ARG A 16 1.30 -31.37 8.13
N LEU A 17 2.62 -31.31 7.94
CA LEU A 17 3.60 -31.98 8.79
C LEU A 17 3.62 -31.39 10.21
N ALA A 18 3.42 -30.07 10.35
CA ALA A 18 3.35 -29.39 11.65
C ALA A 18 2.15 -29.83 12.51
N LYS A 19 1.04 -30.23 11.88
CA LYS A 19 -0.24 -30.54 12.56
C LYS A 19 -0.37 -31.99 13.02
N LYS A 20 0.60 -32.87 12.73
CA LYS A 20 0.53 -34.29 13.07
C LYS A 20 1.79 -34.76 13.78
N LYS A 21 1.67 -35.91 14.44
CA LYS A 21 2.85 -36.67 14.85
C LYS A 21 3.53 -37.21 13.60
N ARG A 22 4.84 -37.01 13.50
CA ARG A 22 5.66 -37.34 12.33
C ARG A 22 6.39 -38.66 12.55
N TYR A 23 6.55 -39.42 11.48
CA TYR A 23 7.50 -40.53 11.42
C TYR A 23 8.92 -40.01 11.16
N ALA A 24 9.94 -40.87 11.25
CA ALA A 24 11.35 -40.44 11.18
C ALA A 24 11.71 -39.77 9.84
N ASP A 25 11.24 -40.33 8.73
CA ASP A 25 11.34 -39.77 7.38
C ASP A 25 10.60 -38.43 7.23
N GLU A 26 9.41 -38.33 7.83
CA GLU A 26 8.62 -37.09 7.82
C GLU A 26 9.25 -35.98 8.67
N GLN A 27 9.98 -36.34 9.72
CA GLN A 27 10.73 -35.42 10.56
C GLN A 27 11.93 -34.84 9.79
N GLU A 28 12.66 -35.68 9.04
CA GLU A 28 13.76 -35.23 8.18
C GLU A 28 13.29 -34.24 7.11
N ILE A 29 12.14 -34.53 6.46
CA ILE A 29 11.53 -33.60 5.50
C ILE A 29 11.08 -32.31 6.19
N PHE A 30 10.52 -32.39 7.40
CA PHE A 30 10.08 -31.22 8.15
C PHE A 30 11.25 -30.29 8.50
N GLU A 31 12.35 -30.85 9.00
CA GLU A 31 13.57 -30.11 9.35
C GLU A 31 14.19 -29.45 8.12
N MET A 32 14.24 -30.16 6.98
CA MET A 32 14.67 -29.56 5.71
C MET A 32 13.76 -28.38 5.29
N LEU A 33 12.44 -28.48 5.48
CA LEU A 33 11.55 -27.37 5.16
C LEU A 33 11.77 -26.17 6.10
N GLU A 34 12.07 -26.41 7.37
CA GLU A 34 12.47 -25.33 8.31
C GLU A 34 13.78 -24.68 7.87
N GLU A 35 14.82 -25.46 7.66
CA GLU A 35 16.16 -24.93 7.33
C GLU A 35 16.14 -24.09 6.04
N TYR A 36 15.49 -24.57 4.98
CA TYR A 36 15.57 -23.93 3.67
C TYR A 36 14.47 -22.88 3.42
N CYS A 37 13.33 -22.98 4.10
CA CYS A 37 12.14 -22.22 3.75
C CYS A 37 11.45 -21.48 4.90
N LEU A 38 11.88 -21.63 6.17
CA LEU A 38 11.15 -21.07 7.33
C LEU A 38 10.83 -19.57 7.19
N PRO A 39 11.76 -18.66 6.83
CA PRO A 39 11.42 -17.24 6.70
C PRO A 39 10.32 -17.01 5.66
N LYS A 40 10.39 -17.72 4.53
CA LYS A 40 9.43 -17.63 3.43
C LYS A 40 8.08 -18.23 3.78
N ILE A 41 8.05 -19.25 4.65
CA ILE A 41 6.84 -19.88 5.17
C ILE A 41 6.13 -18.90 6.11
N HIS A 42 6.85 -18.28 7.06
CA HIS A 42 6.27 -17.35 8.02
C HIS A 42 5.70 -16.09 7.37
N ASP A 43 6.32 -15.63 6.28
CA ASP A 43 5.80 -14.50 5.52
C ASP A 43 4.54 -14.83 4.68
N SER A 44 4.27 -16.12 4.44
CA SER A 44 3.14 -16.57 3.63
C SER A 44 1.79 -16.19 4.24
N TYR A 45 0.91 -15.65 3.40
CA TYR A 45 -0.48 -15.42 3.76
C TYR A 45 -1.23 -16.73 4.03
N THR A 46 -0.85 -17.83 3.35
CA THR A 46 -1.43 -19.16 3.57
C THR A 46 -1.06 -19.70 4.95
N TYR A 47 0.22 -19.59 5.32
CA TYR A 47 0.69 -19.99 6.64
C TYR A 47 0.04 -19.16 7.74
N TYR A 48 0.02 -17.84 7.57
CA TYR A 48 -0.62 -16.93 8.53
C TYR A 48 -2.10 -17.27 8.73
N TYR A 49 -2.85 -17.50 7.65
CA TYR A 49 -4.27 -17.85 7.76
C TYR A 49 -4.48 -19.18 8.49
N GLU A 50 -3.68 -20.20 8.17
CA GLU A 50 -3.81 -21.50 8.83
C GLU A 50 -3.39 -21.48 10.30
N LEU A 51 -2.44 -20.62 10.68
CA LEU A 51 -2.03 -20.40 12.07
C LEU A 51 -3.14 -19.76 12.91
N TYR A 52 -3.89 -18.81 12.33
CA TYR A 52 -4.96 -18.06 13.02
C TYR A 52 -6.37 -18.42 12.53
N LYS A 53 -6.54 -19.65 12.05
CA LYS A 53 -7.78 -20.09 11.39
C LYS A 53 -8.98 -20.05 12.32
N GLU A 54 -8.78 -20.32 13.60
CA GLU A 54 -9.83 -20.31 14.62
C GLU A 54 -10.36 -18.89 14.89
N GLN A 55 -9.51 -17.86 14.73
CA GLN A 55 -9.89 -16.46 14.89
C GLN A 55 -10.43 -15.84 13.58
N ALA A 56 -10.37 -16.58 12.47
CA ALA A 56 -10.78 -16.09 11.17
C ALA A 56 -12.29 -15.87 11.09
N LYS A 57 -12.72 -14.63 10.83
CA LYS A 57 -14.13 -14.30 10.58
C LYS A 57 -14.53 -14.43 9.11
N VAL A 58 -13.58 -14.78 8.24
CA VAL A 58 -13.79 -14.88 6.79
C VAL A 58 -13.02 -16.06 6.21
N PRO A 59 -13.48 -16.65 5.09
CA PRO A 59 -12.74 -17.70 4.41
C PRO A 59 -11.45 -17.15 3.79
N PHE A 60 -10.48 -18.03 3.56
CA PHE A 60 -9.16 -17.71 3.00
C PHE A 60 -9.23 -16.82 1.74
N LYS A 61 -10.13 -17.13 0.79
CA LYS A 61 -10.31 -16.32 -0.43
C LYS A 61 -10.61 -14.85 -0.12
N THR A 62 -11.45 -14.59 0.88
CA THR A 62 -11.81 -13.24 1.30
C THR A 62 -10.67 -12.57 2.06
N PHE A 63 -9.98 -13.30 2.94
CA PHE A 63 -8.77 -12.82 3.61
C PHE A 63 -7.70 -12.40 2.58
N TYR A 64 -7.37 -13.28 1.63
CA TYR A 64 -6.40 -13.03 0.57
C TYR A 64 -6.77 -11.78 -0.22
N TYR A 65 -8.05 -11.67 -0.62
CA TYR A 65 -8.53 -10.50 -1.34
C TYR A 65 -8.35 -9.19 -0.56
N ARG A 66 -8.68 -9.21 0.75
CA ARG A 66 -8.57 -8.03 1.61
C ARG A 66 -7.12 -7.60 1.84
N TYR A 67 -6.24 -8.55 2.10
CA TYR A 67 -4.82 -8.29 2.30
C TYR A 67 -4.17 -7.77 1.01
N TYR A 68 -4.31 -8.52 -0.09
CA TYR A 68 -3.58 -8.23 -1.33
C TYR A 68 -4.14 -7.02 -2.09
N TYR A 69 -5.47 -6.97 -2.28
CA TYR A 69 -6.09 -5.96 -3.15
C TYR A 69 -6.66 -4.79 -2.37
N CYS A 70 -7.22 -5.01 -1.18
CA CYS A 70 -7.75 -3.92 -0.36
C CYS A 70 -6.73 -3.30 0.61
N ARG A 71 -5.50 -3.84 0.66
CA ARG A 71 -4.38 -3.36 1.49
C ARG A 71 -4.71 -3.31 2.98
N PHE A 72 -5.54 -4.21 3.46
CA PHE A 72 -5.71 -4.42 4.90
C PHE A 72 -4.43 -5.06 5.45
N ASP A 73 -4.08 -4.82 6.72
CA ASP A 73 -3.06 -5.63 7.37
C ASP A 73 -3.59 -7.07 7.55
N LYS A 74 -2.68 -8.02 7.83
CA LYS A 74 -3.03 -9.46 7.89
C LYS A 74 -4.09 -9.73 8.97
N TRP A 75 -4.05 -9.03 10.11
CA TRP A 75 -4.99 -9.25 11.21
C TRP A 75 -6.38 -8.71 10.88
N ASP A 76 -6.48 -7.47 10.39
CA ASP A 76 -7.76 -6.88 10.00
C ASP A 76 -8.39 -7.61 8.81
N ALA A 77 -7.57 -8.04 7.83
CA ALA A 77 -8.04 -8.84 6.71
C ALA A 77 -8.74 -10.12 7.17
N LEU A 78 -8.22 -10.74 8.23
CA LEU A 78 -8.65 -12.01 8.82
C LEU A 78 -9.86 -11.85 9.76
N THR A 79 -9.86 -10.82 10.61
CA THR A 79 -10.73 -10.75 11.79
C THR A 79 -11.85 -9.72 11.69
N LEU A 80 -11.84 -8.82 10.71
CA LEU A 80 -12.94 -7.87 10.53
C LEU A 80 -14.16 -8.56 9.90
N SER A 81 -15.33 -8.33 10.47
CA SER A 81 -16.60 -8.65 9.82
C SER A 81 -16.78 -7.84 8.53
N LYS A 82 -17.73 -8.24 7.68
CA LYS A 82 -18.05 -7.51 6.44
C LYS A 82 -18.40 -6.03 6.71
N LYS A 83 -19.20 -5.75 7.74
CA LYS A 83 -19.61 -4.38 8.10
C LYS A 83 -18.43 -3.54 8.59
N GLU A 84 -17.56 -4.11 9.42
CA GLU A 84 -16.36 -3.41 9.93
C GLU A 84 -15.39 -3.08 8.79
N ALA A 85 -15.11 -4.06 7.91
CA ALA A 85 -14.23 -3.86 6.77
C ALA A 85 -14.75 -2.76 5.81
N GLN A 86 -16.06 -2.69 5.59
CA GLN A 86 -16.66 -1.65 4.76
C GLN A 86 -16.50 -0.24 5.38
N ARG A 87 -16.64 -0.12 6.71
CA ARG A 87 -16.38 1.14 7.42
C ARG A 87 -14.92 1.57 7.32
N VAL A 88 -13.98 0.65 7.51
CA VAL A 88 -12.54 0.93 7.39
C VAL A 88 -12.19 1.39 5.97
N LYS A 89 -12.70 0.70 4.95
CA LYS A 89 -12.50 1.09 3.54
C LYS A 89 -13.09 2.47 3.25
N GLY A 90 -14.28 2.76 3.77
CA GLY A 90 -14.93 4.07 3.65
C GLY A 90 -14.12 5.20 4.30
N LYS A 91 -13.56 4.97 5.50
CA LYS A 91 -12.67 5.93 6.19
C LYS A 91 -11.40 6.20 5.38
N ARG A 92 -10.72 5.16 4.91
CA ARG A 92 -9.51 5.32 4.07
C ARG A 92 -9.80 6.11 2.79
N HIS A 93 -10.94 5.85 2.15
CA HIS A 93 -11.37 6.61 0.99
C HIS A 93 -11.62 8.09 1.32
N SER A 94 -12.29 8.38 2.44
CA SER A 94 -12.57 9.76 2.84
C SER A 94 -11.30 10.54 3.20
N GLU A 95 -10.33 9.91 3.88
CA GLU A 95 -9.03 10.50 4.17
C GLU A 95 -8.21 10.76 2.91
N SER A 96 -8.19 9.81 1.96
CA SER A 96 -7.53 10.02 0.67
C SER A 96 -8.14 11.19 -0.10
N MET A 97 -9.47 11.32 -0.09
CA MET A 97 -10.15 12.46 -0.72
C MET A 97 -9.83 13.77 0.00
N LYS A 98 -9.84 13.80 1.34
CA LYS A 98 -9.44 14.97 2.13
C LYS A 98 -8.02 15.43 1.79
N LYS A 99 -7.06 14.51 1.69
CA LYS A 99 -5.68 14.83 1.27
C LYS A 99 -5.63 15.44 -0.13
N ARG A 100 -6.37 14.88 -1.10
CA ARG A 100 -6.44 15.43 -2.46
C ARG A 100 -7.06 16.82 -2.49
N TYR A 101 -8.14 17.05 -1.74
CA TYR A 101 -8.75 18.37 -1.64
C TYR A 101 -7.86 19.38 -0.90
N ALA A 102 -7.13 18.96 0.13
CA ALA A 102 -6.17 19.81 0.82
C ALA A 102 -5.03 20.24 -0.11
N ALA A 103 -4.40 19.29 -0.82
CA ALA A 103 -3.37 19.59 -1.81
C ALA A 103 -3.89 20.50 -2.93
N LYS A 104 -5.14 20.30 -3.40
CA LYS A 104 -5.75 21.19 -4.38
C LYS A 104 -6.00 22.60 -3.83
N ARG A 105 -6.43 22.73 -2.57
CA ARG A 105 -6.63 24.03 -1.92
C ARG A 105 -5.32 24.78 -1.71
N GLU A 106 -4.23 24.08 -1.40
CA GLU A 106 -2.89 24.70 -1.33
C GLU A 106 -2.50 25.28 -2.70
N VAL A 107 -2.71 24.53 -3.79
CA VAL A 107 -2.50 25.03 -5.16
C VAL A 107 -3.46 26.18 -5.50
N ASP A 108 -4.70 26.16 -5.00
CA ASP A 108 -5.68 27.19 -5.29
C ASP A 108 -5.43 28.51 -4.54
N ASN A 109 -4.75 28.45 -3.40
CA ASN A 109 -4.36 29.59 -2.57
C ASN A 109 -2.94 30.13 -2.86
N GLU A 110 -2.23 29.59 -3.85
CA GLU A 110 -0.92 30.11 -4.28
C GLU A 110 -1.03 31.59 -4.66
N THR A 111 -0.14 32.40 -4.09
CA THR A 111 -0.07 33.85 -4.29
C THR A 111 0.96 34.22 -5.37
N GLU A 112 0.92 35.47 -5.85
CA GLU A 112 1.97 36.02 -6.72
C GLU A 112 3.38 35.88 -6.12
N GLU A 113 3.49 36.01 -4.79
CA GLU A 113 4.75 35.89 -4.05
C GLU A 113 5.29 34.45 -4.07
N ASP A 114 4.41 33.45 -4.04
CA ASP A 114 4.79 32.04 -4.21
C ASP A 114 5.36 31.78 -5.60
N ILE A 115 4.73 32.34 -6.64
CA ILE A 115 5.21 32.23 -8.03
C ILE A 115 6.59 32.87 -8.16
N ILE A 116 6.78 34.08 -7.63
CA ILE A 116 8.07 34.78 -7.60
C ILE A 116 9.14 33.94 -6.89
N ARG A 117 8.80 33.35 -5.74
CA ARG A 117 9.71 32.51 -4.96
C ARG A 117 10.16 31.28 -5.76
N PHE A 118 9.25 30.64 -6.50
CA PHE A 118 9.58 29.49 -7.32
C PHE A 118 10.55 29.85 -8.43
N ILE A 119 10.31 30.95 -9.15
CA ILE A 119 11.21 31.39 -10.23
C ILE A 119 12.60 31.75 -9.68
N LYS A 120 12.67 32.51 -8.58
CA LYS A 120 13.96 32.91 -7.98
C LYS A 120 14.81 31.73 -7.48
N ASN A 121 14.20 30.59 -7.18
CA ASN A 121 14.88 29.39 -6.70
C ASN A 121 15.07 28.33 -7.81
N ASP A 122 14.88 28.68 -9.09
CA ASP A 122 14.94 27.74 -10.22
C ASP A 122 14.02 26.50 -10.05
N LEU A 123 12.87 26.69 -9.39
CA LEU A 123 11.88 25.63 -9.21
C LEU A 123 10.89 25.58 -10.38
N PRO A 124 10.47 24.39 -10.83
CA PRO A 124 9.53 24.26 -11.94
C PRO A 124 8.15 24.81 -11.56
N LEU A 125 7.61 25.67 -12.41
CA LEU A 125 6.26 26.21 -12.27
C LEU A 125 5.20 25.19 -12.69
N ASN A 126 4.10 25.14 -11.95
CA ASN A 126 2.96 24.30 -12.30
C ASN A 126 2.15 24.93 -13.47
N PRO A 127 1.34 24.14 -14.20
CA PRO A 127 0.59 24.66 -15.36
C PRO A 127 -0.38 25.80 -15.05
N ARG A 128 -0.90 25.89 -13.82
CA ARG A 128 -1.78 26.99 -13.39
C ARG A 128 -0.97 28.28 -13.22
N GLN A 129 0.21 28.21 -12.61
CA GLN A 129 1.13 29.35 -12.45
C GLN A 129 1.58 29.89 -13.81
N LEU A 130 1.96 28.99 -14.73
CA LEU A 130 2.29 29.36 -16.11
C LEU A 130 1.12 30.09 -16.80
N LYS A 131 -0.08 29.50 -16.75
CA LYS A 131 -1.28 30.11 -17.32
C LYS A 131 -1.63 31.46 -16.66
N TYR A 132 -1.40 31.60 -15.36
CA TYR A 132 -1.61 32.87 -14.65
C TYR A 132 -0.65 33.95 -15.13
N ILE A 133 0.65 33.63 -15.29
CA ILE A 133 1.63 34.56 -15.86
C ILE A 133 1.27 34.92 -17.31
N GLU A 134 0.86 33.96 -18.12
CA GLU A 134 0.45 34.19 -19.52
C GLU A 134 -0.79 35.08 -19.65
N SER A 135 -1.77 34.91 -18.76
CA SER A 135 -3.05 35.63 -18.83
C SER A 135 -3.10 36.94 -18.03
N ASN A 136 -2.20 37.14 -17.06
CA ASN A 136 -2.10 38.37 -16.26
C ASN A 136 -0.92 39.24 -16.71
N THR A 137 -1.20 40.13 -17.66
CA THR A 137 -0.18 41.01 -18.28
C THR A 137 0.47 41.97 -17.29
N GLU A 138 -0.23 42.41 -16.24
CA GLU A 138 0.34 43.28 -15.21
C GLU A 138 1.34 42.53 -14.32
N PHE A 139 1.01 41.30 -13.95
CA PHE A 139 1.93 40.45 -13.20
C PHE A 139 3.17 40.07 -14.03
N ALA A 140 3.01 39.74 -15.31
CA ALA A 140 4.14 39.48 -16.20
C ALA A 140 5.09 40.69 -16.35
N LYS A 141 4.55 41.93 -16.41
CA LYS A 141 5.36 43.15 -16.41
C LYS A 141 6.11 43.34 -15.09
N LYS A 142 5.48 43.01 -13.95
CA LYS A 142 6.12 43.06 -12.62
C LYS A 142 7.31 42.10 -12.55
N LEU A 143 7.17 40.86 -13.02
CA LEU A 143 8.28 39.89 -13.11
C LEU A 143 9.46 40.42 -13.94
N LYS A 144 9.19 41.03 -15.10
CA LYS A 144 10.24 41.63 -15.95
C LYS A 144 10.94 42.81 -15.29
N LYS A 145 10.20 43.69 -14.60
CA LYS A 145 10.77 44.84 -13.87
C LYS A 145 11.67 44.40 -12.73
N GLU A 146 11.37 43.28 -12.09
CA GLU A 146 12.19 42.69 -11.03
C GLU A 146 13.36 41.84 -11.55
N GLY A 147 13.52 41.69 -12.88
CA GLY A 147 14.58 40.90 -13.49
C GLY A 147 14.42 39.39 -13.35
N ILE A 148 13.18 38.91 -13.12
CA ILE A 148 12.85 37.52 -12.82
C ILE A 148 12.41 36.75 -14.10
N SER A 149 12.08 37.46 -15.18
CA SER A 149 11.64 36.92 -16.48
C SER A 149 12.09 37.78 -17.65
#